data_AF-A0A0L0N428-F1
#
_entry.id   AF-A0A0L0N428-F1
#
_cell.length_a   1.000
_cell.length_b   1.000
_cell.length_c   1.000
_cell.angle_alpha   90.00
_cell.angle_beta   90.00
_cell.angle_gamma   90.00
#
_symmetry.space_group_name_H-M   'P 1'
#
loop_
_entity.id
_entity.type
_entity.pdbx_description
1 polymer ?
#
loop_
_entity_poly.entity_id
_entity_poly.type
_entity_poly.pdbx_seq_one_letter_code
_entity_poly.pdbx_strand_id
1 'polypeptide(L)'
;MEVFFRHHKGADNKPKPAPSSLAKIPSSTIFLFRENPLPIICPISHILARAIRDDAIEVDGFRHAAPFFSTYIRKQATKVNWKPSALKTPVFRRSVRTTVGGWVKSETEPMKYSTYAFYLDRIGTDLGSEEKWTSYCLRRGNANAIIGVAPDSVVDQVMRQDPMTGCLANAYLNRRVGFNTDPSADGLTRAFTHISIRCNPEVLKEIPKAEMDNLPPDPDVVNLTVQVKHMAIQIRQEHGFIKYAPKQVKENYEQLRRDLRNAKKAFRDNMTKEYQEACRRRMHNEELERQLSGMAIDEQAEPTLQHHLEERTRLQALLCDFSTDMCLRDITDRKVRAIDLMVLLASRREIRQPRQPRLSPPCESNSREICPDVKPLPKMEEIPLILGKAQCIYCVGDEQLPYMDRLRTFNRVSYMMDHVEKVHLRHEPERARFVCRHP
;
A
#
# COMPACT_ATOMS: atom_id res chain seq x y z
N MET A 1 14.16 20.70 7.65
CA MET A 1 12.75 21.14 7.51
C MET A 1 11.90 20.53 8.64
N GLU A 2 10.77 21.14 9.01
CA GLU A 2 9.83 20.56 10.00
C GLU A 2 8.39 20.58 9.46
N VAL A 3 7.61 19.53 9.74
CA VAL A 3 6.19 19.46 9.39
C VAL A 3 5.34 19.33 10.65
N PHE A 4 4.30 20.17 10.76
CA PHE A 4 3.38 20.22 11.89
C PHE A 4 2.03 19.54 11.56
N PHE A 5 1.67 18.48 12.27
CA PHE A 5 0.33 17.91 12.18
C PHE A 5 -0.56 18.45 13.31
N ARG A 6 -1.48 19.37 12.97
CA ARG A 6 -2.34 20.10 13.93
C ARG A 6 -3.79 19.65 13.95
N HIS A 7 -4.29 19.06 12.86
CA HIS A 7 -5.71 18.71 12.72
C HIS A 7 -5.87 17.22 12.45
N HIS A 8 -5.85 16.42 13.52
CA HIS A 8 -6.08 14.99 13.47
C HIS A 8 -7.49 14.66 13.97
N LYS A 9 -8.27 13.89 13.21
CA LYS A 9 -9.55 13.35 13.68
C LYS A 9 -9.33 12.01 14.39
N GLY A 10 -10.15 11.70 15.39
CA GLY A 10 -10.22 10.34 15.94
C GLY A 10 -10.81 9.36 14.91
N ALA A 11 -10.81 8.06 15.23
CA ALA A 11 -11.42 7.03 14.39
C ALA A 11 -12.93 7.26 14.14
N ASP A 12 -13.57 8.08 14.97
CA ASP A 12 -14.97 8.50 14.91
C ASP A 12 -15.22 9.75 14.02
N ASN A 13 -14.20 10.27 13.32
CA ASN A 13 -14.26 11.45 12.45
C ASN A 13 -14.74 12.75 13.13
N LYS A 14 -14.86 12.76 14.46
CA LYS A 14 -15.20 13.96 15.21
C LYS A 14 -13.91 14.73 15.51
N PRO A 15 -13.91 16.07 15.37
CA PRO A 15 -12.98 16.87 16.16
C PRO A 15 -13.23 16.46 17.62
N LYS A 16 -12.21 16.03 18.36
CA LYS A 16 -12.39 15.92 19.81
C LYS A 16 -12.87 17.29 20.27
N PRO A 17 -14.03 17.40 20.95
CA PRO A 17 -14.59 18.68 21.31
C PRO A 17 -13.55 19.49 22.07
N ALA A 18 -13.51 20.81 21.82
CA ALA A 18 -12.90 21.73 22.78
C ALA A 18 -13.55 21.44 24.14
N PRO A 19 -12.76 21.23 25.21
CA PRO A 19 -13.29 20.67 26.45
C PRO A 19 -14.36 21.59 27.01
N SER A 20 -15.58 21.04 27.17
CA SER A 20 -16.49 21.49 28.21
C SER A 20 -15.74 21.41 29.53
N SER A 21 -15.80 22.51 30.27
CA SER A 21 -15.24 22.73 31.61
C SER A 21 -15.06 21.44 32.42
N LEU A 22 -13.81 21.00 32.60
CA LEU A 22 -13.22 20.26 33.75
C LEU A 22 -12.11 19.25 33.41
N ALA A 23 -11.71 19.07 32.14
CA ALA A 23 -10.48 18.34 31.81
C ALA A 23 -9.63 19.10 30.78
N LYS A 24 -8.57 19.76 31.24
CA LYS A 24 -7.56 20.44 30.40
C LYS A 24 -6.61 19.41 29.79
N ILE A 25 -7.00 18.78 28.68
CA ILE A 25 -6.04 18.26 27.70
C ILE A 25 -6.15 19.20 26.50
N PRO A 26 -5.05 19.85 26.05
CA PRO A 26 -5.14 20.83 24.97
C PRO A 26 -5.66 20.17 23.69
N SER A 27 -6.66 20.81 23.08
CA SER A 27 -7.26 20.41 21.82
C SER A 27 -6.18 20.38 20.73
N SER A 28 -5.77 19.17 20.34
CA SER A 28 -4.79 18.77 19.31
C SER A 28 -3.29 18.86 19.67
N THR A 29 -2.71 17.71 20.02
CA THR A 29 -1.25 17.49 20.05
C THR A 29 -0.63 17.83 18.69
N ILE A 30 0.45 18.60 18.69
CA ILE A 30 1.21 18.95 17.49
C ILE A 30 2.43 18.04 17.41
N PHE A 31 2.43 17.16 16.40
CA PHE A 31 3.56 16.30 16.08
C PHE A 31 4.56 17.06 15.22
N LEU A 32 5.84 16.91 15.57
CA LEU A 32 6.97 17.51 14.86
C LEU A 32 7.74 16.39 14.19
N PHE A 33 7.86 16.48 12.88
CA PHE A 33 8.66 15.55 12.09
C PHE A 33 9.91 16.23 11.59
N ARG A 34 11.03 15.54 11.68
CA ARG A 34 12.31 16.02 11.19
C ARG A 34 12.70 15.31 9.91
N GLU A 35 13.63 15.94 9.22
CA GLU A 35 14.18 15.37 8.02
C GLU A 35 15.07 14.17 8.36
N ASN A 36 14.92 13.08 7.61
CA ASN A 36 15.75 11.89 7.75
C ASN A 36 16.63 11.74 6.49
N PRO A 37 17.93 11.42 6.60
CA PRO A 37 18.83 11.18 5.45
C PRO A 37 18.31 10.15 4.43
N LEU A 38 17.56 9.16 4.88
CA LEU A 38 16.97 8.11 4.06
C LEU A 38 15.56 8.52 3.61
N PRO A 39 15.30 8.67 2.29
CA PRO A 39 14.00 9.13 1.82
C PRO A 39 12.83 8.20 2.19
N ILE A 40 13.08 6.88 2.28
CA ILE A 40 12.07 5.85 2.60
C ILE A 40 11.48 5.99 4.01
N ILE A 41 12.27 6.48 4.96
CA ILE A 41 11.82 6.73 6.35
C ILE A 41 11.62 8.23 6.62
N CYS A 42 11.77 9.10 5.62
CA CYS A 42 11.58 10.54 5.82
C CYS A 42 10.11 10.94 5.61
N PRO A 43 9.35 11.27 6.67
CA PRO A 43 7.96 11.71 6.54
C PRO A 43 7.84 12.99 5.72
N ILE A 44 8.84 13.88 5.78
CA ILE A 44 8.87 15.13 5.02
C ILE A 44 8.89 14.85 3.52
N SER A 45 9.70 13.90 3.04
CA SER A 45 9.75 13.52 1.62
C SER A 45 8.38 13.08 1.11
N HIS A 46 7.69 12.24 1.87
CA HIS A 46 6.37 11.73 1.52
C HIS A 46 5.29 12.83 1.50
N ILE A 47 5.35 13.77 2.45
CA ILE A 47 4.40 14.90 2.54
C ILE A 47 4.65 15.90 1.41
N LEU A 48 5.92 16.25 1.14
CA LEU A 48 6.28 17.14 0.04
C LEU A 48 5.87 16.56 -1.31
N ALA A 49 6.08 15.26 -1.54
CA ALA A 49 5.63 14.62 -2.77
C ALA A 49 4.11 14.76 -2.98
N ARG A 50 3.31 14.63 -1.91
CA ARG A 50 1.86 14.86 -1.98
C ARG A 50 1.52 16.31 -2.22
N ALA A 51 2.16 17.23 -1.50
CA ALA A 51 1.93 18.66 -1.62
C ALA A 51 2.23 19.19 -3.03
N ILE A 52 3.35 18.78 -3.62
CA ILE A 52 3.74 19.14 -4.99
C ILE A 52 2.73 18.55 -5.99
N ARG A 53 2.40 17.26 -5.85
CA ARG A 53 1.47 16.57 -6.74
C ARG A 53 0.06 17.15 -6.73
N ASP A 54 -0.39 17.67 -5.59
CA ASP A 54 -1.71 18.28 -5.44
C ASP A 54 -1.70 19.81 -5.61
N ASP A 55 -0.57 20.41 -6.00
CA ASP A 55 -0.40 21.87 -6.11
C ASP A 55 -0.86 22.61 -4.84
N ALA A 56 -0.52 22.05 -3.67
CA ALA A 56 -1.09 22.47 -2.39
C ALA A 56 -0.43 23.71 -1.77
N ILE A 57 0.71 24.15 -2.30
CA ILE A 57 1.53 25.23 -1.72
C ILE A 57 0.98 26.59 -2.16
N GLU A 58 0.83 27.52 -1.23
CA GLU A 58 0.20 28.84 -1.50
C GLU A 58 0.94 29.64 -2.57
N VAL A 59 2.27 29.54 -2.61
CA VAL A 59 3.11 30.20 -3.61
C VAL A 59 3.22 29.30 -4.84
N ASP A 60 2.91 29.84 -6.02
CA ASP A 60 3.02 29.11 -7.28
C ASP A 60 4.49 28.84 -7.67
N GLY A 61 4.70 27.84 -8.54
CA GLY A 61 6.02 27.50 -9.09
C GLY A 61 6.74 26.34 -8.38
N PHE A 62 6.25 25.86 -7.24
CA PHE A 62 6.80 24.70 -6.53
C PHE A 62 6.34 23.36 -7.13
N ARG A 63 6.77 23.09 -8.36
CA ARG A 63 6.50 21.83 -9.08
C ARG A 63 7.55 20.74 -8.87
N HIS A 64 8.67 21.09 -8.23
CA HIS A 64 9.81 20.21 -7.97
C HIS A 64 10.26 20.33 -6.52
N ALA A 65 10.92 19.30 -6.02
CA ALA A 65 11.42 19.25 -4.65
C ALA A 65 12.65 20.13 -4.42
N ALA A 66 13.50 20.31 -5.44
CA ALA A 66 14.81 20.98 -5.30
C ALA A 66 14.77 22.33 -4.55
N PRO A 67 13.84 23.27 -4.86
CA PRO A 67 13.79 24.57 -4.19
C PRO A 67 13.61 24.49 -2.66
N PHE A 68 13.07 23.40 -2.13
CA PHE A 68 12.91 23.21 -0.69
C PHE A 68 14.22 22.90 0.04
N PHE A 69 15.24 22.44 -0.67
CA PHE A 69 16.51 22.00 -0.10
C PHE A 69 17.70 22.84 -0.55
N SER A 70 17.62 23.50 -1.72
CA SER A 70 18.71 24.29 -2.28
C SER A 70 18.63 25.80 -2.01
N THR A 71 17.54 26.28 -1.40
CA THR A 71 17.33 27.72 -1.21
C THR A 71 17.97 28.24 0.08
N TYR A 72 18.77 29.30 -0.05
CA TYR A 72 19.27 30.08 1.10
C TYR A 72 18.14 30.92 1.71
N ILE A 73 17.78 30.61 2.96
CA ILE A 73 16.80 31.40 3.71
C ILE A 73 17.50 32.53 4.48
N ARG A 74 16.96 33.75 4.40
CA ARG A 74 17.48 34.93 5.14
C ARG A 74 16.97 35.04 6.58
N LYS A 75 16.14 34.08 7.02
CA LYS A 75 15.52 34.02 8.34
C LYS A 75 15.83 32.68 8.98
N GLN A 76 15.68 32.57 10.31
CA GLN A 76 15.88 31.31 11.03
C GLN A 76 14.98 30.18 10.52
N ALA A 77 13.75 30.50 10.09
CA ALA A 77 12.84 29.55 9.47
C ALA A 77 11.88 30.28 8.51
N THR A 78 11.47 29.59 7.45
CA THR A 78 10.42 30.03 6.53
C THR A 78 9.24 29.06 6.63
N LYS A 79 8.04 29.61 6.82
CA LYS A 79 6.82 28.81 6.88
C LYS A 79 6.26 28.62 5.47
N VAL A 80 6.06 27.37 5.07
CA VAL A 80 5.27 27.02 3.89
C VAL A 80 3.79 27.10 4.26
N ASN A 81 3.04 27.95 3.57
CA ASN A 81 1.59 28.01 3.71
C ASN A 81 0.92 27.15 2.63
N TRP A 82 -0.27 26.66 2.96
CA TRP A 82 -1.08 25.83 2.06
C TRP A 82 -2.15 26.70 1.40
N LYS A 83 -2.47 26.42 0.12
CA LYS A 83 -3.62 27.03 -0.57
C LYS A 83 -4.90 26.82 0.25
N PRO A 84 -5.81 27.80 0.32
CA PRO A 84 -7.09 27.64 1.04
C PRO A 84 -7.90 26.43 0.59
N SER A 85 -7.85 26.10 -0.72
CA SER A 85 -8.49 24.92 -1.31
C SER A 85 -7.95 23.60 -0.76
N ALA A 86 -6.65 23.53 -0.43
CA ALA A 86 -6.00 22.32 0.05
C ALA A 86 -6.26 22.04 1.54
N LEU A 87 -6.71 23.03 2.33
CA LEU A 87 -6.86 22.89 3.79
C LEU A 87 -7.90 21.84 4.21
N LYS A 88 -8.87 21.54 3.35
CA LYS A 88 -9.90 20.51 3.61
C LYS A 88 -9.69 19.22 2.84
N THR A 89 -8.65 19.14 2.02
CA THR A 89 -8.29 17.94 1.26
C THR A 89 -7.62 16.92 2.19
N PRO A 90 -8.14 15.68 2.28
CA PRO A 90 -7.45 14.64 3.03
C PRO A 90 -6.08 14.33 2.43
N VAL A 91 -5.06 14.13 3.27
CA VAL A 91 -3.71 13.73 2.80
C VAL A 91 -3.75 12.34 2.15
N PHE A 92 -4.40 11.38 2.82
CA PHE A 92 -4.61 10.03 2.29
C PHE A 92 -6.05 9.90 1.79
N ARG A 93 -6.20 9.72 0.47
CA ARG A 93 -7.49 9.78 -0.22
C ARG A 93 -7.93 8.42 -0.73
N ARG A 94 -9.24 8.21 -0.68
CA ARG A 94 -9.88 7.05 -1.29
C ARG A 94 -9.70 7.11 -2.82
N SER A 95 -9.45 5.95 -3.43
CA SER A 95 -9.59 5.82 -4.89
C SER A 95 -11.07 5.71 -5.23
N VAL A 96 -11.57 6.60 -6.07
CA VAL A 96 -12.94 6.63 -6.57
C VAL A 96 -12.94 6.39 -8.07
N ARG A 97 -13.99 5.74 -8.57
CA ARG A 97 -14.18 5.61 -10.02
C ARG A 97 -14.69 6.93 -10.56
N THR A 98 -14.11 7.34 -11.67
CA THR A 98 -14.64 8.41 -12.50
C THR A 98 -15.88 7.92 -13.22
N THR A 99 -16.72 8.86 -13.67
CA THR A 99 -17.86 8.59 -14.54
C THR A 99 -17.46 7.93 -15.86
N VAL A 100 -16.17 7.89 -16.19
CA VAL A 100 -15.63 7.36 -17.44
C VAL A 100 -14.70 6.17 -17.25
N GLY A 101 -14.96 5.36 -16.21
CA GLY A 101 -14.30 4.07 -16.00
C GLY A 101 -12.87 4.11 -15.44
N GLY A 102 -12.21 5.27 -15.40
CA GLY A 102 -10.90 5.46 -14.77
C GLY A 102 -10.96 5.56 -13.23
N TRP A 103 -9.81 5.46 -12.56
CA TRP A 103 -9.69 5.64 -11.11
C TRP A 103 -8.93 6.92 -10.77
N VAL A 104 -9.46 7.73 -9.86
CA VAL A 104 -8.81 8.94 -9.36
C VAL A 104 -8.83 8.97 -7.83
N LYS A 105 -8.00 9.84 -7.24
CA LYS A 105 -8.06 10.11 -5.80
C LYS A 105 -9.17 11.12 -5.54
N SER A 106 -10.09 10.79 -4.63
CA SER A 106 -11.18 11.69 -4.25
C SER A 106 -10.64 12.95 -3.60
N GLU A 107 -11.12 14.11 -4.01
CA GLU A 107 -10.75 15.41 -3.44
C GLU A 107 -11.19 15.59 -1.99
N THR A 108 -12.25 14.88 -1.58
CA THR A 108 -12.92 15.09 -0.29
C THR A 108 -12.99 13.82 0.58
N GLU A 109 -12.97 12.63 -0.01
CA GLU A 109 -13.11 11.37 0.74
C GLU A 109 -11.74 10.86 1.25
N PRO A 110 -11.55 10.77 2.58
CA PRO A 110 -10.35 10.16 3.14
C PRO A 110 -10.31 8.66 2.88
N MET A 111 -9.10 8.10 2.89
CA MET A 111 -8.89 6.65 2.90
C MET A 111 -9.56 6.04 4.14
N LYS A 112 -10.30 4.93 3.93
CA LYS A 112 -10.96 4.21 5.03
C LYS A 112 -9.94 3.45 5.86
N TYR A 113 -10.21 3.33 7.17
CA TYR A 113 -9.38 2.51 8.06
C TYR A 113 -9.29 1.05 7.60
N SER A 114 -10.38 0.46 7.12
CA SER A 114 -10.37 -0.91 6.57
C SER A 114 -9.44 -1.07 5.37
N THR A 115 -9.32 -0.04 4.54
CA THR A 115 -8.36 -0.03 3.41
C THR A 115 -6.93 0.03 3.91
N TYR A 116 -6.65 0.87 4.92
CA TYR A 116 -5.34 0.92 5.56
C TYR A 116 -4.95 -0.41 6.22
N ALA A 117 -5.85 -1.00 7.01
CA ALA A 117 -5.65 -2.29 7.66
C ALA A 117 -5.42 -3.41 6.64
N PHE A 118 -6.15 -3.41 5.52
CA PHE A 118 -5.93 -4.34 4.42
C PHE A 118 -4.53 -4.21 3.82
N TYR A 119 -4.04 -2.99 3.59
CA TYR A 119 -2.70 -2.79 3.05
C TYR A 119 -1.60 -3.24 4.03
N LEU A 120 -1.75 -2.98 5.33
CA LEU A 120 -0.80 -3.46 6.33
C LEU A 120 -0.75 -4.99 6.39
N ASP A 121 -1.92 -5.63 6.48
CA ASP A 121 -2.04 -7.09 6.48
C ASP A 121 -1.38 -7.70 5.25
N ARG A 122 -1.69 -7.14 4.08
CA ARG A 122 -1.09 -7.57 2.81
C ARG A 122 0.43 -7.40 2.80
N ILE A 123 0.98 -6.31 3.33
CA ILE A 123 2.44 -6.13 3.41
C ILE A 123 3.04 -7.23 4.30
N GLY A 124 2.46 -7.49 5.47
CA GLY A 124 2.90 -8.57 6.35
C GLY A 124 2.85 -9.95 5.66
N THR A 125 1.75 -10.28 4.98
CA THR A 125 1.64 -11.51 4.19
C THR A 125 2.64 -11.54 3.03
N ASP A 126 2.85 -10.41 2.35
CA ASP A 126 3.77 -10.33 1.22
C ASP A 126 5.23 -10.53 1.67
N LEU A 127 5.56 -10.20 2.92
CA LEU A 127 6.84 -10.43 3.59
C LEU A 127 6.94 -11.78 4.33
N GLY A 128 5.88 -12.61 4.26
CA GLY A 128 5.83 -13.91 4.94
C GLY A 128 5.85 -13.83 6.47
N SER A 129 5.32 -12.74 7.03
CA SER A 129 5.29 -12.52 8.47
C SER A 129 4.51 -13.59 9.21
N GLU A 130 5.00 -14.00 10.38
CA GLU A 130 4.32 -14.93 11.30
C GLU A 130 2.99 -14.38 11.80
N GLU A 131 2.93 -13.07 12.03
CA GLU A 131 1.76 -12.41 12.60
C GLU A 131 1.15 -11.42 11.60
N LYS A 132 -0.16 -11.21 11.75
CA LYS A 132 -0.86 -10.17 11.00
C LYS A 132 -0.36 -8.78 11.40
N TRP A 133 0.09 -8.02 10.42
CA TRP A 133 0.50 -6.64 10.65
C TRP A 133 -0.71 -5.74 10.85
N THR A 134 -0.69 -4.98 11.94
CA THR A 134 -1.72 -4.01 12.29
C THR A 134 -1.12 -2.64 12.57
N SER A 135 -1.95 -1.61 12.63
CA SER A 135 -1.49 -0.29 13.06
C SER A 135 -0.93 -0.29 14.49
N TYR A 136 -1.35 -1.26 15.31
CA TYR A 136 -0.86 -1.41 16.68
C TYR A 136 0.57 -1.92 16.73
N CYS A 137 1.02 -2.71 15.74
CA CYS A 137 2.41 -3.15 15.62
C CYS A 137 3.34 -1.94 15.50
N LEU A 138 3.01 -0.99 14.60
CA LEU A 138 3.79 0.24 14.40
C LEU A 138 3.73 1.15 15.63
N ARG A 139 2.55 1.29 16.25
CA ARG A 139 2.37 2.08 17.48
C ARG A 139 3.19 1.52 18.65
N ARG A 140 3.23 0.18 18.82
CA ARG A 140 4.05 -0.49 19.83
C ARG A 140 5.53 -0.35 19.54
N GLY A 141 5.95 -0.50 18.28
CA GLY A 141 7.33 -0.28 17.86
C GLY A 141 7.80 1.13 18.20
N ASN A 142 6.98 2.15 17.89
CA ASN A 142 7.29 3.53 18.26
C ASN A 142 7.37 3.73 19.78
N ALA A 143 6.41 3.18 20.53
CA ALA A 143 6.41 3.25 22.00
C ALA A 143 7.70 2.64 22.58
N ASN A 144 8.06 1.43 22.16
CA ASN A 144 9.27 0.74 22.62
C ASN A 144 10.55 1.52 22.30
N ALA A 145 10.56 2.31 21.22
CA ALA A 145 11.71 3.13 20.85
C ALA A 145 11.84 4.42 21.70
N ILE A 146 10.76 4.90 22.31
CA ILE A 146 10.77 6.12 23.12
C ILE A 146 10.68 5.85 24.63
N ILE A 147 10.19 4.68 25.04
CA ILE A 147 10.17 4.25 26.45
C ILE A 147 11.61 4.16 26.97
N GLY A 148 11.87 4.80 28.12
CA GLY A 148 13.20 4.89 28.73
C GLY A 148 14.12 5.96 28.10
N VAL A 149 13.70 6.60 27.01
CA VAL A 149 14.43 7.71 26.36
C VAL A 149 13.71 9.05 26.55
N ALA A 150 12.38 9.04 26.45
CA ALA A 150 11.53 10.21 26.69
C ALA A 150 10.89 10.14 28.09
N PRO A 151 10.59 11.29 28.73
CA PRO A 151 9.79 11.31 29.97
C PRO A 151 8.42 10.66 29.76
N ASP A 152 7.89 9.99 30.77
CA ASP A 152 6.60 9.29 30.70
C ASP A 152 5.46 10.19 30.21
N SER A 153 5.44 11.45 30.64
CA SER A 153 4.46 12.45 30.20
C SER A 153 4.51 12.74 28.69
N VAL A 154 5.69 12.64 28.08
CA VAL A 154 5.88 12.76 26.63
C VAL A 154 5.47 11.47 25.93
N VAL A 155 5.80 10.30 26.49
CA VAL A 155 5.35 9.00 25.96
C VAL A 155 3.82 8.93 25.94
N ASP A 156 3.17 9.29 27.04
CA ASP A 156 1.71 9.38 27.15
C ASP A 156 1.12 10.37 26.15
N GLN A 157 1.77 11.53 25.95
CA GLN A 157 1.35 12.51 24.97
C GLN A 157 1.44 11.98 23.52
N VAL A 158 2.54 11.30 23.16
CA VAL A 158 2.76 10.69 21.84
C VAL A 158 1.77 9.57 21.60
N MET A 159 1.56 8.73 22.61
CA MET A 159 0.62 7.62 22.57
C MET A 159 -0.83 8.09 22.70
N ARG A 160 -1.06 9.34 23.14
CA ARG A 160 -2.39 9.88 23.48
C ARG A 160 -3.11 9.01 24.51
N GLN A 161 -2.35 8.51 25.47
CA GLN A 161 -2.90 7.92 26.68
C GLN A 161 -3.21 9.05 27.66
N ASP A 162 -4.27 8.89 28.44
CA ASP A 162 -4.53 9.79 29.54
C ASP A 162 -3.57 9.40 30.66
N PRO A 163 -2.61 10.27 31.04
CA PRO A 163 -1.75 9.96 32.17
C PRO A 163 -2.64 9.86 33.40
N MET A 164 -2.75 8.65 33.98
CA MET A 164 -3.42 8.40 35.26
C MET A 164 -2.79 9.21 36.42
N THR A 165 -1.70 9.93 36.14
CA THR A 165 -0.81 10.63 37.06
C THR A 165 -0.83 12.14 36.81
N GLY A 166 -1.86 12.81 37.35
CA GLY A 166 -1.69 14.14 37.96
C GLY A 166 -2.03 15.38 37.12
N CYS A 167 -2.75 16.29 37.77
CA CYS A 167 -3.20 17.59 37.28
C CYS A 167 -2.06 18.49 36.75
N LEU A 168 -0.84 18.30 37.23
CA LEU A 168 0.32 19.14 36.92
C LEU A 168 0.86 18.88 35.50
N ALA A 169 1.03 17.61 35.11
CA ALA A 169 1.48 17.26 33.76
C ALA A 169 0.46 17.78 32.73
N ASN A 170 -0.83 17.55 32.96
CA ASN A 170 -1.90 18.02 32.08
C ASN A 170 -1.98 19.56 31.99
N ALA A 171 -1.65 20.30 33.05
CA ALA A 171 -1.71 21.77 33.07
C ALA A 171 -0.53 22.45 32.36
N TYR A 172 0.66 21.83 32.36
CA TYR A 172 1.90 22.45 31.86
C TYR A 172 2.53 21.72 30.64
N LEU A 173 1.99 20.57 30.23
CA LEU A 173 2.42 19.89 29.00
C LEU A 173 2.19 20.79 27.79
N ASN A 174 3.28 21.09 27.07
CA ASN A 174 3.21 21.89 25.86
C ASN A 174 2.38 21.14 24.80
N ARG A 175 1.54 21.85 24.06
CA ARG A 175 0.76 21.27 22.95
C ARG A 175 1.66 20.69 21.85
N ARG A 176 2.87 21.23 21.71
CA ARG A 176 3.91 20.66 20.85
C ARG A 176 4.63 19.55 21.60
N VAL A 177 4.72 18.37 21.01
CA VAL A 177 5.57 17.32 21.55
C VAL A 177 7.01 17.83 21.49
N GLY A 178 7.59 18.13 22.65
CA GLY A 178 8.94 18.68 22.79
C GLY A 178 10.07 17.68 22.53
N PHE A 179 9.72 16.52 21.96
CA PHE A 179 10.60 15.39 21.73
C PHE A 179 10.49 14.96 20.28
N ASN A 180 11.60 14.52 19.69
CA ASN A 180 11.56 13.99 18.34
C ASN A 180 10.78 12.68 18.35
N THR A 181 9.58 12.67 17.77
CA THR A 181 8.75 11.46 17.74
C THR A 181 9.24 10.44 16.73
N ASP A 182 10.18 10.81 15.88
CA ASP A 182 10.87 9.87 15.01
C ASP A 182 11.84 9.04 15.85
N PRO A 183 11.74 7.69 15.82
CA PRO A 183 12.67 6.83 16.53
C PRO A 183 14.12 7.14 16.10
N SER A 184 15.06 6.97 17.04
CA SER A 184 16.49 7.03 16.69
C SER A 184 16.83 5.96 15.65
N ALA A 185 17.98 6.07 14.98
CA ALA A 185 18.45 5.02 14.07
C ALA A 185 18.46 3.65 14.77
N ASP A 186 18.94 3.60 16.02
CA ASP A 186 18.91 2.39 16.85
C ASP A 186 17.47 1.94 17.19
N GLY A 187 16.56 2.86 17.49
CA GLY A 187 15.15 2.57 17.71
C GLY A 187 14.45 2.00 16.47
N LEU A 188 14.77 2.52 15.29
CA LEU A 188 14.31 1.98 14.00
C LEU A 188 14.92 0.61 13.76
N THR A 189 16.23 0.44 13.94
CA THR A 189 16.90 -0.86 13.82
C THR A 189 16.25 -1.87 14.74
N ARG A 190 16.05 -1.57 16.02
CA ARG A 190 15.39 -2.47 16.96
C ARG A 190 13.97 -2.82 16.54
N ALA A 191 13.18 -1.84 16.11
CA ALA A 191 11.81 -2.06 15.65
C ALA A 191 11.79 -2.93 14.39
N PHE A 192 12.63 -2.63 13.40
CA PHE A 192 12.71 -3.37 12.15
C PHE A 192 13.37 -4.74 12.30
N THR A 193 14.34 -4.91 13.19
CA THR A 193 14.97 -6.20 13.51
C THR A 193 13.95 -7.16 14.11
N HIS A 194 13.15 -6.71 15.10
CA HIS A 194 12.07 -7.55 15.66
C HIS A 194 11.02 -7.94 14.61
N ILE A 195 10.72 -7.04 13.68
CA ILE A 195 9.80 -7.31 12.57
C ILE A 195 10.45 -8.27 11.55
N SER A 196 11.71 -8.03 11.18
CA SER A 196 12.44 -8.73 10.14
C SER A 196 12.73 -10.18 10.53
N ILE A 197 13.08 -10.45 11.78
CA ILE A 197 13.31 -11.82 12.28
C ILE A 197 12.04 -12.68 12.13
N ARG A 198 10.86 -12.07 12.22
CA ARG A 198 9.57 -12.75 12.09
C ARG A 198 9.01 -12.73 10.67
N CYS A 199 9.77 -12.27 9.70
CA CYS A 199 9.39 -12.23 8.29
C CYS A 199 10.30 -13.17 7.52
N ASN A 200 9.70 -14.14 6.84
CA ASN A 200 10.44 -14.99 5.93
C ASN A 200 9.72 -15.01 4.56
N PRO A 201 10.24 -14.30 3.55
CA PRO A 201 9.61 -14.18 2.24
C PRO A 201 9.59 -15.50 1.43
N GLU A 202 10.35 -16.52 1.84
CA GLU A 202 10.35 -17.85 1.23
C GLU A 202 9.09 -18.64 1.60
N VAL A 203 8.45 -18.31 2.72
CA VAL A 203 7.17 -18.91 3.12
C VAL A 203 6.09 -18.51 2.13
N LEU A 204 5.47 -19.51 1.50
CA LEU A 204 4.40 -19.29 0.54
C LEU A 204 3.18 -18.62 1.19
N LYS A 205 2.56 -17.70 0.44
CA LYS A 205 1.40 -16.90 0.90
C LYS A 205 0.14 -17.73 1.09
N GLU A 206 -0.01 -18.74 0.26
CA GLU A 206 -1.11 -19.71 0.30
C GLU A 206 -0.50 -21.10 0.14
N ILE A 207 -1.08 -22.08 0.83
CA ILE A 207 -0.73 -23.49 0.63
C ILE A 207 -0.94 -23.88 -0.85
N PRO A 208 0.03 -24.59 -1.47
CA PRO A 208 -0.11 -25.08 -2.83
C PRO A 208 -1.36 -25.94 -3.02
N LYS A 209 -1.95 -25.87 -4.21
CA LYS A 209 -3.15 -26.67 -4.53
C LYS A 209 -2.89 -28.18 -4.39
N ALA A 210 -1.71 -28.66 -4.78
CA ALA A 210 -1.34 -30.07 -4.66
C ALA A 210 -1.34 -30.53 -3.19
N GLU A 211 -0.78 -29.72 -2.29
CA GLU A 211 -0.80 -29.99 -0.84
C GLU A 211 -2.22 -29.94 -0.27
N MET A 212 -3.02 -28.96 -0.70
CA MET A 212 -4.43 -28.84 -0.30
C MET A 212 -5.28 -30.03 -0.74
N ASP A 213 -5.07 -30.53 -1.96
CA ASP A 213 -5.83 -31.64 -2.54
C ASP A 213 -5.52 -32.98 -1.83
N ASN A 214 -4.37 -33.08 -1.14
CA ASN A 214 -3.99 -34.24 -0.32
C ASN A 214 -4.64 -34.26 1.08
N LEU A 215 -5.23 -33.13 1.52
CA LEU A 215 -5.81 -33.02 2.85
C LEU A 215 -7.22 -33.65 2.89
N PRO A 216 -7.62 -34.23 4.04
CA PRO A 216 -8.98 -34.69 4.21
C PRO A 216 -9.97 -33.51 4.08
N PRO A 217 -11.12 -33.70 3.39
CA PRO A 217 -12.11 -32.65 3.27
C PRO A 217 -12.68 -32.24 4.63
N ASP A 218 -12.84 -30.94 4.85
CA ASP A 218 -13.49 -30.40 6.04
C ASP A 218 -14.95 -30.89 6.16
N PRO A 219 -15.37 -31.42 7.32
CA PRO A 219 -16.72 -31.95 7.52
C PRO A 219 -17.83 -30.93 7.22
N ASP A 220 -17.64 -29.65 7.59
CA ASP A 220 -18.63 -28.60 7.35
C ASP A 220 -18.72 -28.28 5.86
N VAL A 221 -17.58 -28.22 5.17
CA VAL A 221 -17.54 -28.06 3.70
C VAL A 221 -18.26 -29.21 3.00
N VAL A 222 -18.05 -30.45 3.45
CA VAL A 222 -18.73 -31.64 2.89
C VAL A 222 -20.23 -31.54 3.12
N ASN A 223 -20.65 -31.28 4.35
CA ASN A 223 -22.06 -31.16 4.72
C ASN A 223 -22.77 -30.05 3.92
N LEU A 224 -22.19 -28.84 3.89
CA LEU A 224 -22.72 -27.73 3.10
C LEU A 224 -22.75 -28.03 1.60
N THR A 225 -21.77 -28.79 1.08
CA THR A 225 -21.79 -29.23 -0.32
C THR A 225 -22.97 -30.15 -0.60
N VAL A 226 -23.26 -31.09 0.31
CA VAL A 226 -24.41 -32.00 0.21
C VAL A 226 -25.71 -31.20 0.29
N GLN A 227 -25.87 -30.30 1.26
CA GLN A 227 -27.06 -29.46 1.41
C GLN A 227 -27.33 -28.59 0.18
N VAL A 228 -26.29 -27.94 -0.37
CA VAL A 228 -26.40 -27.13 -1.59
C VAL A 228 -26.82 -27.99 -2.78
N LYS A 229 -26.29 -29.21 -2.91
CA LYS A 229 -26.69 -30.15 -3.97
C LYS A 229 -28.14 -30.60 -3.81
N HIS A 230 -28.52 -31.02 -2.60
CA HIS A 230 -29.87 -31.46 -2.29
C HIS A 230 -30.90 -30.36 -2.57
N MET A 231 -30.65 -29.15 -2.09
CA MET A 231 -31.55 -28.02 -2.32
C MET A 231 -31.62 -27.64 -3.80
N ALA A 232 -30.52 -27.72 -4.55
CA ALA A 232 -30.54 -27.50 -5.99
C ALA A 232 -31.40 -28.55 -6.73
N ILE A 233 -31.39 -29.80 -6.28
CA ILE A 233 -32.22 -30.87 -6.84
C ILE A 233 -33.69 -30.63 -6.50
N GLN A 234 -34.01 -30.36 -5.23
CA GLN A 234 -35.38 -30.09 -4.78
C GLN A 234 -36.01 -28.92 -5.54
N ILE A 235 -35.28 -27.81 -5.70
CA ILE A 235 -35.75 -26.66 -6.46
C ILE A 235 -36.05 -27.01 -7.93
N ARG A 236 -35.23 -27.85 -8.56
CA ARG A 236 -35.45 -28.28 -9.94
C ARG A 236 -36.65 -29.22 -10.06
N GLN A 237 -36.91 -30.05 -9.05
CA GLN A 237 -38.08 -30.92 -9.01
C GLN A 237 -39.38 -30.12 -8.84
N GLU A 238 -39.39 -29.13 -7.95
CA GLU A 238 -40.59 -28.33 -7.64
C GLU A 238 -40.88 -27.22 -8.67
N HIS A 239 -39.84 -26.64 -9.27
CA HIS A 239 -39.96 -25.44 -10.11
C HIS A 239 -39.31 -25.56 -11.50
N GLY A 240 -38.80 -26.75 -11.86
CA GLY A 240 -38.09 -27.01 -13.12
C GLY A 240 -36.67 -26.42 -13.14
N PHE A 241 -36.56 -25.10 -13.10
CA PHE A 241 -35.28 -24.39 -13.07
C PHE A 241 -35.16 -23.50 -11.83
N ILE A 242 -33.93 -23.36 -11.33
CA ILE A 242 -33.62 -22.50 -10.17
C ILE A 242 -34.09 -21.04 -10.41
N LYS A 243 -34.06 -20.56 -11.66
CA LYS A 243 -34.54 -19.22 -12.02
C LYS A 243 -36.06 -19.04 -11.85
N TYR A 244 -36.85 -20.10 -11.79
CA TYR A 244 -38.31 -20.03 -11.64
C TYR A 244 -38.78 -20.22 -10.19
N ALA A 245 -37.86 -20.54 -9.27
CA ALA A 245 -38.20 -20.70 -7.86
C ALA A 245 -38.70 -19.40 -7.21
N PRO A 246 -39.58 -19.48 -6.19
CA PRO A 246 -39.99 -18.34 -5.37
C PRO A 246 -38.80 -17.62 -4.76
N LYS A 247 -38.97 -16.31 -4.50
CA LYS A 247 -37.90 -15.45 -3.98
C LYS A 247 -37.27 -15.99 -2.69
N GLN A 248 -38.09 -16.43 -1.73
CA GLN A 248 -37.60 -16.98 -0.46
C GLN A 248 -36.72 -18.22 -0.65
N VAL A 249 -37.10 -19.12 -1.56
CA VAL A 249 -36.37 -20.35 -1.84
C VAL A 249 -35.02 -20.04 -2.51
N LYS A 250 -34.99 -19.05 -3.41
CA LYS A 250 -33.74 -18.56 -4.01
C LYS A 250 -32.82 -17.92 -2.98
N GLU A 251 -33.34 -17.10 -2.08
CA GLU A 251 -32.56 -16.46 -1.02
C GLU A 251 -31.92 -17.49 -0.09
N ASN A 252 -32.66 -18.53 0.31
CA ASN A 252 -32.15 -19.64 1.11
C ASN A 252 -31.05 -20.41 0.36
N TYR A 253 -31.25 -20.71 -0.92
CA TYR A 253 -30.24 -21.36 -1.76
C TYR A 253 -28.98 -20.51 -1.93
N GLU A 254 -29.13 -19.20 -2.12
CA GLU A 254 -28.00 -18.27 -2.20
C GLU A 254 -27.25 -18.16 -0.88
N GLN A 255 -27.97 -18.20 0.25
CA GLN A 255 -27.39 -18.21 1.58
C GLN A 255 -26.55 -19.46 1.79
N LEU A 256 -27.08 -20.66 1.52
CA LEU A 256 -26.29 -21.90 1.58
C LEU A 256 -25.07 -21.87 0.66
N ARG A 257 -25.18 -21.28 -0.53
CA ARG A 257 -24.02 -21.08 -1.41
C ARG A 257 -23.01 -20.08 -0.86
N ARG A 258 -23.45 -19.04 -0.14
CA ARG A 258 -22.55 -18.10 0.56
C ARG A 258 -21.83 -18.83 1.69
N ASP A 259 -22.55 -19.60 2.48
CA ASP A 259 -22.01 -20.35 3.61
C ASP A 259 -20.99 -21.39 3.15
N LEU A 260 -21.29 -22.14 2.07
CA LEU A 260 -20.33 -23.05 1.46
C LEU A 260 -19.05 -22.33 0.97
N ARG A 261 -19.17 -21.14 0.38
CA ARG A 261 -17.99 -20.36 -0.05
C ARG A 261 -17.17 -19.90 1.16
N ASN A 262 -17.84 -19.47 2.22
CA ASN A 262 -17.19 -19.02 3.45
C ASN A 262 -16.48 -20.19 4.15
N ALA A 263 -17.12 -21.35 4.27
CA ALA A 263 -16.53 -22.56 4.85
C ALA A 263 -15.30 -23.03 4.05
N LYS A 264 -15.39 -23.09 2.71
CA LYS A 264 -14.23 -23.43 1.86
C LYS A 264 -13.07 -22.45 2.03
N LYS A 265 -13.37 -21.16 2.17
CA LYS A 265 -12.37 -20.13 2.42
C LYS A 265 -11.74 -20.31 3.80
N ALA A 266 -12.54 -20.51 4.84
CA ALA A 266 -12.08 -20.70 6.21
C ALA A 266 -11.18 -21.94 6.33
N PHE A 267 -11.57 -23.06 5.73
CA PHE A 267 -10.75 -24.27 5.67
C PHE A 267 -9.39 -23.99 5.00
N ARG A 268 -9.40 -23.37 3.82
CA ARG A 268 -8.15 -23.00 3.13
C ARG A 268 -7.27 -22.08 3.96
N ASP A 269 -7.86 -21.04 4.56
CA ASP A 269 -7.15 -20.06 5.38
C ASP A 269 -6.51 -20.74 6.61
N ASN A 270 -7.21 -21.70 7.22
CA ASN A 270 -6.69 -22.48 8.37
C ASN A 270 -5.55 -23.41 7.95
N MET A 271 -5.74 -24.21 6.89
CA MET A 271 -4.70 -25.13 6.40
C MET A 271 -3.48 -24.37 5.86
N THR A 272 -3.67 -23.17 5.31
CA THR A 272 -2.57 -22.29 4.93
C THR A 272 -1.71 -21.92 6.16
N LYS A 273 -2.33 -21.59 7.30
CA LYS A 273 -1.58 -21.26 8.52
C LYS A 273 -0.78 -22.46 9.02
N GLU A 274 -1.40 -23.63 9.11
CA GLU A 274 -0.72 -24.85 9.56
C GLU A 274 0.45 -25.22 8.64
N TYR A 275 0.24 -25.14 7.32
CA TYR A 275 1.29 -25.36 6.34
C TYR A 275 2.44 -24.37 6.48
N GLN A 276 2.14 -23.07 6.64
CA GLN A 276 3.15 -22.03 6.83
C GLN A 276 3.96 -22.26 8.13
N GLU A 277 3.31 -22.63 9.23
CA GLU A 277 4.00 -22.99 10.48
C GLU A 277 4.90 -24.20 10.32
N ALA A 278 4.43 -25.25 9.63
CA ALA A 278 5.23 -26.44 9.34
C ALA A 278 6.43 -26.11 8.45
N CYS A 279 6.26 -25.27 7.42
CA CYS A 279 7.35 -24.78 6.57
C CYS A 279 8.39 -24.01 7.38
N ARG A 280 7.96 -23.06 8.23
CA ARG A 280 8.89 -22.31 9.10
C ARG A 280 9.69 -23.24 10.01
N ARG A 281 9.03 -24.18 10.68
CA ARG A 281 9.72 -25.17 11.53
C ARG A 281 10.73 -25.99 10.74
N ARG A 282 10.36 -26.45 9.55
CA ARG A 282 11.24 -27.24 8.68
C ARG A 282 12.49 -26.47 8.28
N MET A 283 12.34 -25.24 7.79
CA MET A 283 13.48 -24.40 7.39
C MET A 283 14.41 -24.11 8.57
N HIS A 284 13.87 -23.84 9.76
CA HIS A 284 14.70 -23.65 10.96
C HIS A 284 15.44 -24.92 11.37
N ASN A 285 14.80 -26.09 11.30
CA ASN A 285 15.46 -27.36 11.61
C ASN A 285 16.54 -27.71 10.57
N GLU A 286 16.26 -27.53 9.28
CA GLU A 286 17.23 -27.73 8.19
C GLU A 286 18.46 -26.82 8.36
N GLU A 287 18.25 -25.56 8.76
CA GLU A 287 19.33 -24.63 9.09
C GLU A 287 20.18 -25.11 10.27
N LEU A 288 19.56 -25.62 11.34
CA LEU A 288 20.28 -26.17 12.49
C LEU A 288 21.08 -27.44 12.12
N GLU A 289 20.49 -28.34 11.34
CA GLU A 289 21.17 -29.53 10.82
C GLU A 289 22.38 -29.15 9.96
N ARG A 290 22.24 -28.11 9.12
CA ARG A 290 23.33 -27.57 8.30
C ARG A 290 24.47 -26.98 9.13
N GLN A 291 24.15 -26.25 10.19
CA GLN A 291 25.16 -25.70 11.10
C GLN A 291 25.99 -26.81 11.77
N LEU A 292 25.35 -27.94 12.09
CA LEU A 292 26.04 -29.11 12.63
C LEU A 292 26.91 -29.82 11.58
N SER A 293 26.52 -29.80 10.30
CA SER A 293 27.28 -30.44 9.21
C SER A 293 28.43 -29.59 8.66
N GLY A 294 28.51 -28.30 8.99
CA GLY A 294 29.59 -27.41 8.58
C GLY A 294 29.59 -27.05 7.08
N MET A 295 28.47 -27.24 6.38
CA MET A 295 28.34 -26.92 4.97
C MET A 295 28.31 -25.41 4.73
N ALA A 296 29.12 -24.93 3.78
CA ALA A 296 29.17 -23.52 3.39
C ALA A 296 27.91 -23.08 2.62
N ILE A 297 27.59 -21.78 2.71
CA ILE A 297 26.44 -21.16 2.04
C ILE A 297 26.85 -20.71 0.64
N ASP A 298 26.10 -21.09 -0.40
CA ASP A 298 26.05 -20.31 -1.63
C ASP A 298 25.06 -19.17 -1.42
N GLU A 299 25.54 -17.92 -1.52
CA GLU A 299 24.68 -16.73 -1.43
C GLU A 299 23.60 -16.79 -2.52
N GLN A 300 22.38 -17.15 -2.11
CA GLN A 300 21.24 -17.13 -3.01
C GLN A 300 20.87 -15.68 -3.30
N ALA A 301 21.01 -15.30 -4.57
CA ALA A 301 20.69 -13.95 -5.02
C ALA A 301 19.25 -13.59 -4.70
N GLU A 302 19.04 -12.42 -4.09
CA GLU A 302 17.70 -11.93 -3.81
C GLU A 302 16.88 -11.85 -5.12
N PRO A 303 15.61 -12.30 -5.10
CA PRO A 303 14.78 -12.28 -6.29
C PRO A 303 14.57 -10.85 -6.78
N THR A 304 15.05 -10.54 -7.99
CA THR A 304 14.88 -9.22 -8.59
C THR A 304 13.41 -8.97 -8.89
N LEU A 305 12.82 -8.00 -8.19
CA LEU A 305 11.43 -7.62 -8.40
C LEU A 305 11.34 -6.64 -9.57
N GLN A 306 10.78 -7.09 -10.70
CA GLN A 306 10.55 -6.26 -11.87
C GLN A 306 9.22 -5.51 -11.77
N HIS A 307 9.27 -4.18 -11.84
CA HIS A 307 8.07 -3.33 -11.98
C HIS A 307 7.80 -3.01 -13.43
N HIS A 308 6.53 -2.77 -13.77
CA HIS A 308 6.14 -2.36 -15.13
C HIS A 308 6.34 -0.86 -15.33
N LEU A 309 6.24 -0.07 -14.26
CA LEU A 309 6.48 1.36 -14.28
C LEU A 309 7.96 1.64 -14.04
N GLU A 310 8.59 2.28 -15.02
CA GLU A 310 9.99 2.70 -14.92
C GLU A 310 10.22 3.65 -13.73
N GLU A 311 9.28 4.57 -13.50
CA GLU A 311 9.33 5.52 -12.39
C GLU A 311 9.36 4.78 -11.05
N ARG A 312 8.69 3.62 -10.96
CA ARG A 312 8.67 2.77 -9.78
C ARG A 312 9.99 2.01 -9.59
N THR A 313 10.58 1.48 -10.66
CA THR A 313 11.90 0.84 -10.64
C THR A 313 12.97 1.82 -10.19
N ARG A 314 13.00 3.02 -10.78
CA ARG A 314 13.92 4.10 -10.40
C ARG A 314 13.73 4.54 -8.95
N LEU A 315 12.47 4.69 -8.51
CA LEU A 315 12.16 5.04 -7.13
C LEU A 315 12.61 3.95 -6.15
N GLN A 316 12.39 2.66 -6.47
CA GLN A 316 12.86 1.55 -5.63
C GLN A 316 14.36 1.63 -5.41
N ALA A 317 15.15 1.82 -6.48
CA ALA A 317 16.61 1.92 -6.36
C ALA A 317 17.05 3.01 -5.37
N LEU A 318 16.38 4.17 -5.36
CA LEU A 318 16.68 5.25 -4.42
C LEU A 318 16.15 5.01 -3.00
N LEU A 319 15.02 4.31 -2.85
CA LEU A 319 14.43 4.03 -1.54
C LEU A 319 15.10 2.86 -0.82
N CYS A 320 15.65 1.91 -1.58
CA CYS A 320 16.37 0.73 -1.08
C CYS A 320 17.88 0.96 -0.96
N ASP A 321 18.39 2.12 -1.40
CA ASP A 321 19.74 2.55 -1.10
C ASP A 321 19.80 3.12 0.33
N PHE A 322 20.37 2.33 1.23
CA PHE A 322 20.52 2.67 2.65
C PHE A 322 21.86 3.33 2.99
N SER A 323 22.68 3.67 1.98
CA SER A 323 23.95 4.38 2.22
C SER A 323 23.71 5.72 2.93
N THR A 324 24.52 5.97 3.95
CA THR A 324 24.51 7.22 4.72
C THR A 324 25.88 7.90 4.78
N ASP A 325 26.92 7.18 4.38
CA ASP A 325 28.31 7.59 4.20
C ASP A 325 28.49 8.41 2.91
N MET A 326 27.61 9.40 2.72
CA MET A 326 27.61 10.29 1.56
C MET A 326 27.75 11.73 2.03
N CYS A 327 28.21 12.61 1.13
CA CYS A 327 28.24 14.03 1.47
C CYS A 327 26.80 14.60 1.55
N LEU A 328 26.62 15.71 2.27
CA LEU A 328 25.31 16.34 2.44
C LEU A 328 24.62 16.66 1.11
N ARG A 329 25.40 17.02 0.08
CA ARG A 329 24.90 17.31 -1.27
C ARG A 329 24.26 16.07 -1.89
N ASP A 330 24.90 14.92 -1.82
CA ASP A 330 24.40 13.69 -2.44
C ASP A 330 23.18 13.14 -1.70
N ILE A 331 23.16 13.24 -0.36
CA ILE A 331 21.98 12.92 0.45
C ILE A 331 20.79 13.79 0.03
N THR A 332 21.06 15.09 -0.17
CA THR A 332 20.04 16.05 -0.60
C THR A 332 19.54 15.74 -2.01
N ASP A 333 20.44 15.48 -2.95
CA ASP A 333 20.11 15.15 -4.33
C ASP A 333 19.30 13.85 -4.43
N ARG A 334 19.72 12.80 -3.69
CA ARG A 334 18.96 11.55 -3.57
C ARG A 334 17.53 11.79 -3.08
N LYS A 335 17.33 12.66 -2.08
CA LYS A 335 15.98 13.02 -1.60
C LYS A 335 15.17 13.76 -2.63
N VAL A 336 15.75 14.77 -3.29
CA VAL A 336 15.07 15.55 -4.32
C VAL A 336 14.59 14.61 -5.43
N ARG A 337 15.47 13.76 -5.96
CA ARG A 337 15.12 12.77 -6.98
C ARG A 337 14.04 11.81 -6.51
N ALA A 338 14.12 11.32 -5.27
CA ALA A 338 13.10 10.43 -4.71
C ALA A 338 11.73 11.12 -4.60
N ILE A 339 11.67 12.37 -4.13
CA ILE A 339 10.41 13.14 -4.01
C ILE A 339 9.81 13.39 -5.39
N ASP A 340 10.61 13.82 -6.37
CA ASP A 340 10.13 14.08 -7.73
C ASP A 340 9.65 12.78 -8.41
N LEU A 341 10.32 11.65 -8.19
CA LEU A 341 9.84 10.33 -8.65
C LEU A 341 8.55 9.90 -7.93
N MET A 342 8.38 10.19 -6.64
CA MET A 342 7.12 9.94 -5.93
C MET A 342 5.98 10.79 -6.50
N VAL A 343 6.25 12.06 -6.87
CA VAL A 343 5.29 12.96 -7.53
C VAL A 343 4.85 12.37 -8.86
N LEU A 344 5.80 11.97 -9.71
CA LEU A 344 5.53 11.35 -11.00
C LEU A 344 4.71 10.06 -10.83
N LEU A 345 5.18 9.14 -9.99
CA LEU A 345 4.53 7.85 -9.73
C LEU A 345 3.09 8.01 -9.21
N ALA A 346 2.82 9.05 -8.42
CA ALA A 346 1.49 9.33 -7.89
C ALA A 346 0.44 9.73 -8.95
N SER A 347 0.87 9.98 -10.18
CA SER A 347 0.01 10.25 -11.35
C SER A 347 -0.07 9.05 -12.31
N ARG A 348 0.61 7.94 -12.01
CA ARG A 348 0.65 6.73 -12.85
C ARG A 348 -0.22 5.61 -12.27
N ARG A 349 -0.67 4.72 -13.15
CA ARG A 349 -1.47 3.54 -12.82
C ARG A 349 -0.83 2.30 -13.43
N GLU A 350 -0.38 1.39 -12.58
CA GLU A 350 0.14 0.10 -13.01
C GLU A 350 -1.01 -0.90 -13.17
N ILE A 351 -1.12 -1.52 -14.35
CA ILE A 351 -2.06 -2.62 -14.57
C ILE A 351 -1.42 -3.89 -14.03
N ARG A 352 -2.08 -4.50 -13.03
CA ARG A 352 -1.64 -5.79 -12.52
C ARG A 352 -1.91 -6.85 -13.60
N GLN A 353 -0.86 -7.32 -14.28
CA GLN A 353 -0.99 -8.49 -15.14
C GLN A 353 -1.36 -9.73 -14.29
N PRO A 354 -2.09 -10.70 -14.85
CA PRO A 354 -2.24 -12.00 -14.21
C PRO A 354 -0.84 -12.50 -13.86
N ARG A 355 -0.59 -12.80 -12.58
CA ARG A 355 0.67 -13.41 -12.17
C ARG A 355 0.87 -14.64 -13.05
N GLN A 356 1.89 -14.63 -13.91
CA GLN A 356 2.39 -15.88 -14.43
C GLN A 356 2.79 -16.73 -13.21
N PRO A 357 2.42 -18.02 -13.17
CA PRO A 357 3.00 -18.92 -12.18
C PRO A 357 4.50 -18.73 -12.21
N ARG A 358 5.13 -18.52 -11.06
CA ARG A 358 6.59 -18.56 -10.97
C ARG A 358 6.98 -19.94 -11.50
N LEU A 359 7.48 -19.99 -12.74
CA LEU A 359 8.27 -21.11 -13.19
C LEU A 359 9.47 -21.16 -12.24
N SER A 360 9.83 -22.39 -11.86
CA SER A 360 10.98 -22.72 -11.01
C SER A 360 12.24 -21.95 -11.41
N PRO A 361 13.22 -21.76 -10.51
CA PRO A 361 14.40 -20.95 -10.78
C PRO A 361 15.08 -21.38 -12.09
N PRO A 362 15.41 -20.44 -13.00
CA PRO A 362 16.23 -20.77 -14.15
C PRO A 362 17.62 -21.19 -13.68
N CYS A 363 18.11 -22.33 -14.17
CA CYS A 363 19.53 -22.64 -14.13
C CYS A 363 20.32 -21.50 -14.76
N GLU A 364 21.48 -21.26 -14.15
CA GLU A 364 22.46 -20.23 -14.43
C GLU A 364 22.74 -20.02 -15.92
N SER A 365 22.72 -18.76 -16.35
CA SER A 365 23.63 -18.31 -17.41
C SER A 365 24.17 -16.93 -17.02
N ASN A 366 25.47 -16.92 -16.73
CA ASN A 366 26.25 -15.76 -16.38
C ASN A 366 26.21 -14.72 -17.50
N SER A 367 25.78 -13.50 -17.19
CA SER A 367 26.15 -12.29 -17.91
C SER A 367 26.06 -11.12 -16.95
N ARG A 368 27.20 -10.77 -16.34
CA ARG A 368 27.39 -9.51 -15.61
C ARG A 368 27.36 -8.39 -16.63
N GLU A 369 26.26 -7.64 -16.71
CA GLU A 369 26.25 -6.35 -17.39
C GLU A 369 26.25 -5.19 -16.38
N ILE A 370 27.20 -4.31 -16.65
CA ILE A 370 27.60 -3.11 -15.93
C ILE A 370 26.44 -2.10 -15.88
N CYS A 371 26.39 -1.31 -14.81
CA CYS A 371 25.50 -0.16 -14.64
C CYS A 371 25.30 0.61 -15.96
N PRO A 372 24.07 0.72 -16.48
CA PRO A 372 23.82 1.64 -17.56
C PRO A 372 23.82 3.05 -16.99
N ASP A 373 24.81 3.81 -17.46
CA ASP A 373 24.82 5.27 -17.47
C ASP A 373 23.42 5.82 -17.80
N VAL A 374 23.09 6.97 -17.20
CA VAL A 374 21.77 7.59 -17.23
C VAL A 374 21.41 7.93 -18.68
N LYS A 375 20.73 6.99 -19.36
CA LYS A 375 20.14 7.27 -20.67
C LYS A 375 19.06 8.34 -20.47
N PRO A 376 19.10 9.44 -21.26
CA PRO A 376 18.00 10.39 -21.28
C PRO A 376 16.70 9.65 -21.57
N LEU A 377 15.58 10.12 -20.99
CA LEU A 377 14.26 9.53 -21.23
C LEU A 377 14.11 9.22 -22.73
N PRO A 378 13.73 7.99 -23.12
CA PRO A 378 13.38 7.74 -24.51
C PRO A 378 12.31 8.77 -24.88
N LYS A 379 12.54 9.51 -25.96
CA LYS A 379 11.50 10.37 -26.54
C LYS A 379 10.28 9.48 -26.69
N MET A 380 9.18 9.83 -26.02
CA MET A 380 7.93 9.10 -26.15
C MET A 380 7.64 8.99 -27.65
N GLU A 381 7.63 7.76 -28.17
CA GLU A 381 7.17 7.51 -29.52
C GLU A 381 5.76 8.11 -29.63
N GLU A 382 5.57 8.95 -30.66
CA GLU A 382 4.31 9.64 -30.85
C GLU A 382 3.20 8.61 -31.07
N ILE A 383 2.07 8.81 -30.38
CA ILE A 383 0.92 7.93 -30.53
C ILE A 383 0.42 8.05 -31.97
N PRO A 384 0.29 6.93 -32.70
CA PRO A 384 -0.09 6.98 -34.11
C PRO A 384 -1.48 7.58 -34.26
N LEU A 385 -1.63 8.56 -35.15
CA LEU A 385 -2.91 9.22 -35.47
C LEU A 385 -4.02 8.24 -35.89
N ILE A 386 -3.64 7.08 -36.43
CA ILE A 386 -4.55 6.02 -36.85
C ILE A 386 -4.30 4.79 -35.98
N LEU A 387 -5.29 4.44 -35.16
CA LEU A 387 -5.28 3.21 -34.37
C LEU A 387 -5.71 1.99 -35.20
N GLY A 388 -5.10 0.85 -34.90
CA GLY A 388 -5.54 -0.44 -35.40
C GLY A 388 -6.93 -0.85 -34.85
N LYS A 389 -7.66 -1.66 -35.62
CA LYS A 389 -9.06 -2.09 -35.29
C LYS A 389 -9.21 -2.81 -33.95
N ALA A 390 -8.12 -3.34 -33.40
CA ALA A 390 -8.11 -4.05 -32.13
C ALA A 390 -7.39 -3.29 -31.01
N GLN A 391 -7.18 -1.98 -31.16
CA GLN A 391 -6.66 -1.10 -30.11
C GLN A 391 -7.81 -0.34 -29.43
N CYS A 392 -7.66 -0.09 -28.13
CA CYS A 392 -8.68 0.59 -27.33
C CYS A 392 -8.38 2.10 -27.25
N ILE A 393 -9.25 2.93 -27.85
CA ILE A 393 -9.10 4.39 -27.85
C ILE A 393 -9.07 5.00 -26.43
N TYR A 394 -9.76 4.38 -25.47
CA TYR A 394 -9.74 4.81 -24.07
C TYR A 394 -8.40 4.53 -23.39
N CYS A 395 -7.78 3.37 -23.66
CA CYS A 395 -6.47 3.04 -23.12
C CYS A 395 -5.38 3.91 -23.73
N VAL A 396 -5.45 4.16 -25.04
CA VAL A 396 -4.52 5.04 -25.75
C VAL A 396 -4.52 6.45 -25.15
N GLY A 397 -5.70 6.98 -24.84
CA GLY A 397 -5.87 8.28 -24.21
C GLY A 397 -5.53 8.38 -22.73
N ASP A 398 -5.29 7.25 -22.04
CA ASP A 398 -5.05 7.26 -20.59
C ASP A 398 -3.57 7.47 -20.29
N GLU A 399 -3.18 8.74 -20.11
CA GLU A 399 -1.82 9.15 -19.73
C GLU A 399 -1.36 8.60 -18.38
N GLN A 400 -2.23 8.01 -17.57
CA GLN A 400 -1.82 7.34 -16.34
C GLN A 400 -1.18 5.97 -16.64
N LEU A 401 -1.45 5.38 -17.80
CA LEU A 401 -0.95 4.06 -18.17
C LEU A 401 0.48 4.11 -18.76
N PRO A 402 1.29 3.05 -18.57
CA PRO A 402 2.52 2.83 -19.34
C PRO A 402 2.25 2.87 -20.84
N TYR A 403 3.22 3.33 -21.63
CA TYR A 403 3.09 3.40 -23.10
C TYR A 403 2.68 2.06 -23.72
N MET A 404 3.30 0.95 -23.28
CA MET A 404 2.97 -0.40 -23.76
C MET A 404 1.53 -0.82 -23.45
N ASP A 405 0.98 -0.37 -22.32
CA ASP A 405 -0.41 -0.64 -21.96
C ASP A 405 -1.39 0.26 -22.73
N ARG A 406 -0.99 1.50 -23.03
CA ARG A 406 -1.76 2.45 -23.87
C ARG A 406 -1.92 1.90 -25.28
N LEU A 407 -0.83 1.39 -25.87
CA LEU A 407 -0.80 0.87 -27.26
C LEU A 407 -1.11 -0.62 -27.39
N ARG A 408 -1.50 -1.27 -26.29
CA ARG A 408 -1.82 -2.70 -26.29
C ARG A 408 -2.84 -3.04 -27.38
N THR A 409 -2.49 -4.04 -28.18
CA THR A 409 -3.38 -4.60 -29.20
C THR A 409 -4.05 -5.87 -28.66
N PHE A 410 -5.36 -5.98 -28.82
CA PHE A 410 -6.11 -7.18 -28.44
C PHE A 410 -6.03 -8.22 -29.56
N ASN A 411 -6.05 -9.50 -29.20
CA ASN A 411 -6.02 -10.59 -30.18
C ASN A 411 -7.23 -10.58 -31.14
N ARG A 412 -8.36 -10.01 -30.71
CA ARG A 412 -9.61 -9.93 -31.48
C ARG A 412 -10.33 -8.62 -31.20
N VAL A 413 -11.01 -8.09 -32.20
CA VAL A 413 -11.87 -6.88 -32.07
C VAL A 413 -12.97 -7.10 -31.03
N SER A 414 -13.58 -8.30 -30.99
CA SER A 414 -14.61 -8.62 -29.99
C SER A 414 -14.08 -8.53 -28.55
N TYR A 415 -12.84 -8.95 -28.30
CA TYR A 415 -12.24 -8.83 -26.97
C TYR A 415 -11.90 -7.38 -26.61
N MET A 416 -11.52 -6.57 -27.59
CA MET A 416 -11.36 -5.12 -27.39
C MET A 416 -12.71 -4.48 -27.05
N MET A 417 -13.79 -4.81 -27.76
CA MET A 417 -15.13 -4.29 -27.48
C MET A 417 -15.64 -4.72 -26.10
N ASP A 418 -15.49 -6.01 -25.74
CA ASP A 418 -15.78 -6.52 -24.40
C ASP A 418 -15.03 -5.74 -23.30
N HIS A 419 -13.77 -5.42 -23.55
CA HIS A 419 -12.96 -4.61 -22.65
C HIS A 419 -13.51 -3.18 -22.54
N VAL A 420 -13.82 -2.53 -23.66
CA VAL A 420 -14.42 -1.19 -23.68
C VAL A 420 -15.71 -1.17 -22.87
N GLU A 421 -16.61 -2.11 -23.12
CA GLU A 421 -17.89 -2.21 -22.42
C GLU A 421 -17.71 -2.45 -20.92
N LYS A 422 -16.88 -3.43 -20.53
CA LYS A 422 -16.75 -3.85 -19.13
C LYS A 422 -15.90 -2.90 -18.29
N VAL A 423 -14.89 -2.26 -18.89
CA VAL A 423 -13.90 -1.43 -18.18
C VAL A 423 -14.22 0.05 -18.28
N HIS A 424 -14.56 0.54 -19.47
CA HIS A 424 -14.75 1.96 -19.72
C HIS A 424 -16.22 2.38 -19.64
N LEU A 425 -17.12 1.67 -20.32
CA LEU A 425 -18.53 2.07 -20.46
C LEU A 425 -19.46 1.57 -19.35
N ARG A 426 -19.08 0.54 -18.59
CA ARG A 426 -19.93 -0.14 -17.58
C ARG A 426 -20.60 0.82 -16.58
N HIS A 427 -20.00 1.98 -16.35
CA HIS A 427 -20.48 2.98 -15.40
C HIS A 427 -20.74 4.35 -16.05
N GLU A 428 -20.63 4.44 -17.37
CA GLU A 428 -21.06 5.65 -18.05
C GLU A 428 -22.59 5.77 -17.98
N PRO A 429 -23.11 6.98 -17.73
CA PRO A 429 -24.55 7.20 -17.78
C PRO A 429 -25.06 6.96 -19.20
N GLU A 430 -26.26 6.38 -19.29
CA GLU A 430 -26.92 6.19 -20.57
C GLU A 430 -27.04 7.54 -21.31
N ARG A 431 -26.58 7.58 -22.57
CA ARG A 431 -26.56 8.78 -23.44
C ARG A 431 -25.55 9.87 -23.04
N ALA A 432 -24.44 9.51 -22.39
CA ALA A 432 -23.31 10.42 -22.23
C ALA A 432 -22.80 10.91 -23.60
N ARG A 433 -22.37 12.19 -23.67
CA ARG A 433 -21.66 12.70 -24.85
C ARG A 433 -20.32 11.99 -24.97
N PHE A 434 -20.09 11.31 -26.09
CA PHE A 434 -18.79 10.72 -26.39
C PHE A 434 -17.76 11.82 -26.62
N VAL A 435 -16.64 11.73 -25.92
CA VAL A 435 -15.45 12.59 -26.13
C VAL A 435 -14.35 11.68 -26.65
N CYS A 436 -13.82 11.98 -27.84
CA CYS A 436 -12.66 11.28 -28.36
C CYS A 436 -11.47 11.48 -27.41
N ARG A 437 -10.85 10.38 -26.99
CA ARG A 437 -9.72 10.38 -26.04
C ARG A 437 -8.39 10.12 -26.71
N HIS A 438 -8.38 9.96 -28.03
CA HIS A 438 -7.13 9.90 -28.76
C HIS A 438 -6.38 11.23 -28.55
N PRO A 439 -5.12 11.21 -28.11
CA PRO A 439 -4.32 12.41 -27.97
C PRO A 439 -4.04 13.09 -29.32
#